data_AF-A0A7C5DV79-F1
#
_entry.id   AF-A0A7C5DV79-F1
#
_cell.length_a   1.000
_cell.length_b   1.000
_cell.length_c   1.000
_cell.angle_alpha   90.00
_cell.angle_beta   90.00
_cell.angle_gamma   90.00
#
_symmetry.space_group_name_H-M   'P 1'
#
loop_
_entity.id
_entity.type
_entity.pdbx_description
1 polymer ?
#
loop_
_entity_poly.entity_id
_entity_poly.type
_entity_poly.pdbx_seq_one_letter_code
_entity_poly.pdbx_strand_id
1 'polypeptide(L)'
;MALTGIQIFKLLPKTNCKECGVPTCLAFAMNLASGKAELDSCPYVSDEAKEQLAEASAPPIRPVKIGKGVRAFTTGGETVQYRHEKTFYNHTTLAAMVGSDISDADLAAKLTTWNAFQFERVGLNLRPELVALKDANGDAAAFAAKAKTIAETSEFNLVLMSDSAEAMKAAV
;
A
#
# COMPACT_ATOMS: atom_id res chain seq x y z
N MET A 1 4.18 -14.64 8.86
CA MET A 1 4.55 -15.60 7.80
C MET A 1 3.69 -16.84 7.92
N ALA A 2 3.47 -17.58 6.83
CA ALA A 2 2.80 -18.87 6.89
C ALA A 2 3.65 -19.95 7.61
N LEU A 3 4.98 -19.80 7.61
CA LEU A 3 5.89 -20.73 8.27
C LEU A 3 6.12 -20.38 9.75
N THR A 4 6.09 -21.41 10.58
CA THR A 4 6.53 -21.37 11.97
C THR A 4 8.05 -21.21 12.04
N GLY A 5 8.57 -20.63 13.12
CA GLY A 5 10.02 -20.52 13.28
C GLY A 5 10.75 -21.87 13.30
N ILE A 6 10.08 -22.97 13.65
CA ILE A 6 10.66 -24.32 13.55
C ILE A 6 10.83 -24.73 12.08
N GLN A 7 9.84 -24.45 11.22
CA GLN A 7 9.95 -24.73 9.78
C GLN A 7 11.05 -23.90 9.13
N ILE A 8 11.17 -22.62 9.49
CA ILE A 8 12.25 -21.75 9.02
C ILE A 8 13.61 -22.29 9.48
N PHE A 9 13.74 -22.68 10.75
CA PHE A 9 14.99 -23.22 11.30
C PHE A 9 15.47 -24.49 10.57
N LYS A 10 14.56 -25.32 10.03
CA LYS A 10 14.94 -26.50 9.24
C LYS A 10 15.66 -26.14 7.94
N LEU A 11 15.36 -24.97 7.37
CA LEU A 11 15.93 -24.46 6.11
C LEU A 11 17.19 -23.62 6.32
N LEU A 12 17.52 -23.25 7.56
CA LEU A 12 18.71 -22.47 7.87
C LEU A 12 19.99 -23.34 7.96
N PRO A 13 21.19 -22.75 7.81
CA PRO A 13 22.47 -23.47 7.84
C PRO A 13 22.86 -24.07 9.21
N LYS A 14 22.16 -23.69 10.29
CA LYS A 14 22.39 -24.18 11.67
C LYS A 14 23.81 -23.96 12.21
N THR A 15 24.55 -23.00 11.66
CA THR A 15 25.93 -22.68 12.08
C THR A 15 26.00 -21.95 13.43
N ASN A 16 24.94 -21.24 13.81
CA ASN A 16 24.91 -20.36 14.99
C ASN A 16 26.09 -19.35 15.04
N CYS A 17 26.53 -18.86 13.87
CA CYS A 17 27.70 -17.97 13.73
C CYS A 17 27.50 -16.55 14.30
N LYS A 18 26.25 -16.13 14.53
CA LYS A 18 25.85 -14.80 15.03
C LYS A 18 26.10 -13.63 14.08
N GLU A 19 26.52 -13.88 12.84
CA GLU A 19 26.76 -12.83 11.83
C GLU A 19 25.49 -12.10 11.39
N CYS A 20 24.31 -12.70 11.60
CA CYS A 20 23.00 -12.07 11.40
C CYS A 20 22.55 -11.19 12.60
N GLY A 21 23.43 -10.94 13.57
CA GLY A 21 23.16 -10.07 14.73
C GLY A 21 22.34 -10.72 15.85
N VAL A 22 22.06 -12.01 15.77
CA VAL A 22 21.28 -12.75 16.80
C VAL A 22 22.04 -13.98 17.33
N PRO A 23 21.75 -14.44 18.56
CA PRO A 23 22.61 -15.41 19.25
C PRO A 23 22.63 -16.81 18.64
N THR A 24 21.56 -17.22 17.96
CA THR A 24 21.39 -18.56 17.38
C THR A 24 20.56 -18.51 16.10
N CYS A 25 20.70 -19.53 15.25
CA CYS A 25 19.85 -19.70 14.06
C CYS A 25 18.38 -19.90 14.43
N LEU A 26 18.07 -20.49 15.60
CA LEU A 26 16.70 -20.60 16.08
C LEU A 26 16.12 -19.23 16.44
N ALA A 27 16.90 -18.37 17.10
CA ALA A 27 16.49 -16.99 17.38
C ALA A 27 16.28 -16.20 16.09
N PHE A 28 17.15 -16.39 15.08
CA PHE A 28 16.98 -15.81 13.75
C PHE A 28 15.67 -16.28 13.11
N ALA A 29 15.38 -17.57 13.16
CA ALA A 29 14.15 -18.14 12.60
C ALA A 29 12.87 -17.60 13.27
N MET A 30 12.89 -17.34 14.59
CA MET A 30 11.77 -16.72 15.31
C MET A 30 11.61 -15.24 14.95
N ASN A 31 12.71 -14.50 14.79
CA ASN A 31 12.69 -13.11 14.35
C ASN A 31 12.18 -12.99 12.91
N LEU A 32 12.60 -13.89 12.02
CA LEU A 32 12.03 -14.02 10.68
C LEU A 32 10.53 -14.28 10.77
N ALA A 33 10.08 -15.34 11.46
CA ALA A 33 8.66 -15.71 11.53
C ALA A 33 7.75 -14.54 11.99
N SER A 34 8.26 -13.69 12.88
CA SER A 34 7.58 -12.51 13.42
C SER A 34 7.76 -11.22 12.59
N GLY A 35 8.55 -11.25 11.51
CA GLY A 35 8.81 -10.10 10.63
C GLY A 35 9.78 -9.06 11.22
N LYS A 36 10.62 -9.45 12.19
CA LYS A 36 11.59 -8.58 12.87
C LYS A 36 13.00 -8.64 12.26
N ALA A 37 13.22 -9.53 11.30
CA ALA A 37 14.48 -9.70 10.59
C ALA A 37 14.20 -10.01 9.12
N GLU A 38 15.16 -9.71 8.26
CA GLU A 38 15.12 -10.04 6.83
C GLU A 38 16.05 -11.21 6.54
N LEU A 39 15.68 -12.05 5.56
CA LEU A 39 16.43 -13.26 5.24
C LEU A 39 17.86 -12.96 4.76
N ASP A 40 18.02 -11.84 4.06
CA ASP A 40 19.30 -11.32 3.55
C ASP A 40 20.31 -10.97 4.65
N SER A 41 19.87 -10.90 5.91
CA SER A 41 20.77 -10.74 7.06
C SER A 41 21.61 -11.99 7.33
N CYS A 42 21.28 -13.15 6.75
CA CYS A 42 22.07 -14.38 6.91
C CYS A 42 22.94 -14.62 5.66
N PRO A 43 24.28 -14.48 5.75
CA PRO A 43 25.17 -14.61 4.59
C PRO A 43 25.31 -16.05 4.09
N TYR A 44 24.90 -17.04 4.88
CA TYR A 44 25.11 -18.47 4.60
C TYR A 44 23.86 -19.20 4.10
N VAL A 45 22.74 -18.50 3.93
CA VAL A 45 21.50 -19.15 3.50
C VAL A 45 21.58 -19.52 2.01
N SER A 46 21.27 -20.76 1.67
CA SER A 46 21.33 -21.25 0.28
C SER A 46 20.25 -20.59 -0.57
N ASP A 47 20.49 -20.47 -1.89
CA ASP A 47 19.52 -19.85 -2.79
C ASP A 47 18.20 -20.63 -2.86
N GLU A 48 18.25 -21.97 -2.77
CA GLU A 48 17.07 -22.83 -2.64
C GLU A 48 16.25 -22.51 -1.36
N ALA A 49 16.93 -22.29 -0.23
CA ALA A 49 16.27 -21.91 1.02
C ALA A 49 15.71 -20.48 0.93
N LYS A 50 16.37 -19.57 0.19
CA LYS A 50 15.83 -18.24 -0.09
C LYS A 50 14.54 -18.31 -0.88
N GLU A 51 14.49 -19.13 -1.93
CA GLU A 51 13.31 -19.24 -2.77
C GLU A 51 12.11 -19.80 -2.00
N GLN A 52 12.30 -20.92 -1.27
CA GLN A 52 11.24 -21.51 -0.44
C GLN A 52 10.76 -20.56 0.67
N LEU A 53 11.68 -19.85 1.32
CA LEU A 53 11.32 -18.88 2.35
C LEU A 53 10.68 -17.63 1.75
N ALA A 54 11.11 -17.14 0.59
CA ALA A 54 10.52 -16.00 -0.10
C ALA A 54 9.07 -16.29 -0.52
N GLU A 55 8.82 -17.47 -1.10
CA GLU A 55 7.48 -17.89 -1.50
C GLU A 55 6.54 -18.02 -0.28
N ALA A 56 7.02 -18.66 0.80
CA ALA A 56 6.20 -18.89 1.99
C ALA A 56 6.10 -17.67 2.94
N SER A 57 6.97 -16.67 2.76
CA SER A 57 6.96 -15.40 3.47
C SER A 57 6.19 -14.31 2.74
N ALA A 58 5.90 -14.51 1.45
CA ALA A 58 5.12 -13.58 0.66
C ALA A 58 3.82 -13.22 1.41
N PRO A 59 3.53 -11.92 1.59
CA PRO A 59 2.31 -11.50 2.25
C PRO A 59 1.10 -12.14 1.55
N PRO A 60 0.13 -12.72 2.29
CA PRO A 60 -1.08 -13.27 1.70
C PRO A 60 -1.82 -12.27 0.81
N ILE A 61 -1.74 -10.98 1.19
CA ILE A 61 -2.25 -9.86 0.43
C ILE A 61 -1.06 -8.97 0.08
N ARG A 62 -0.76 -8.84 -1.22
CA ARG A 62 0.35 -7.99 -1.70
C ARG A 62 0.08 -6.52 -1.32
N PRO A 63 1.04 -5.82 -0.67
CA PRO A 63 0.93 -4.38 -0.45
C PRO A 63 1.11 -3.62 -1.77
N VAL A 64 0.25 -2.63 -2.02
CA VAL A 64 0.28 -1.77 -3.20
C VAL A 64 0.39 -0.33 -2.75
N LYS A 65 1.45 0.35 -3.18
CA LYS A 65 1.63 1.79 -2.96
C LYS A 65 0.82 2.55 -4.00
N ILE A 66 -0.02 3.48 -3.55
CA ILE A 66 -0.86 4.31 -4.41
C ILE A 66 -0.48 5.77 -4.19
N GLY A 67 -0.31 6.48 -5.30
CA GLY A 67 -0.06 7.92 -5.29
C GLY A 67 1.40 8.33 -5.10
N LYS A 68 1.61 9.63 -4.97
CA LYS A 68 2.91 10.27 -4.72
C LYS A 68 2.76 11.43 -3.73
N GLY A 69 3.88 11.91 -3.20
CA GLY A 69 3.90 13.08 -2.32
C GLY A 69 3.31 12.81 -0.93
N VAL A 70 2.83 13.87 -0.27
CA VAL A 70 2.47 13.86 1.15
C VAL A 70 1.23 13.03 1.49
N ARG A 71 0.39 12.72 0.49
CA ARG A 71 -0.83 11.89 0.66
C ARG A 71 -0.67 10.47 0.13
N ALA A 72 0.53 10.08 -0.33
CA ALA A 72 0.78 8.70 -0.76
C ALA A 72 0.48 7.73 0.38
N PHE A 73 -0.14 6.60 0.05
CA PHE A 73 -0.52 5.59 1.02
C PHE A 73 -0.26 4.18 0.46
N THR A 74 -0.30 3.19 1.35
CA THR A 74 -0.21 1.77 0.98
C THR A 74 -1.52 1.09 1.33
N THR A 75 -2.04 0.26 0.42
CA THR A 75 -3.20 -0.60 0.66
C THR A 75 -2.82 -2.07 0.51
N GLY A 76 -3.60 -2.98 1.08
CA GLY A 76 -3.27 -4.41 1.16
C GLY A 76 -2.28 -4.71 2.28
N GLY A 77 -1.46 -5.75 2.15
CA GLY A 77 -0.45 -6.12 3.17
C GLY A 77 -1.02 -6.74 4.45
N GLU A 78 -2.33 -6.97 4.52
CA GLU A 78 -2.97 -7.52 5.72
C GLU A 78 -2.68 -9.01 5.89
N THR A 79 -2.48 -9.44 7.14
CA THR A 79 -2.07 -10.81 7.48
C THR A 79 -3.05 -11.55 8.39
N VAL A 80 -4.11 -10.89 8.86
CA VAL A 80 -5.08 -11.46 9.81
C VAL A 80 -6.50 -11.12 9.41
N GLN A 81 -7.45 -11.98 9.78
CA GLN A 81 -8.88 -11.69 9.60
C GLN A 81 -9.45 -10.92 10.79
N TYR A 82 -8.95 -11.21 12.00
CA TYR A 82 -9.42 -10.59 13.23
C TYR A 82 -8.34 -9.76 13.90
N ARG A 83 -8.70 -8.52 14.27
CA ARG A 83 -7.78 -7.56 14.90
C ARG A 83 -7.26 -7.95 16.29
N HIS A 84 -7.74 -9.03 16.89
CA HIS A 84 -7.25 -9.51 18.19
C HIS A 84 -6.18 -10.60 18.04
N GLU A 85 -6.05 -11.22 16.87
CA GLU A 85 -4.96 -12.14 16.54
C GLU A 85 -3.65 -11.39 16.35
N LYS A 86 -3.73 -10.19 15.77
CA LYS A 86 -2.59 -9.28 15.57
C LYS A 86 -3.05 -7.82 15.44
N THR A 87 -2.67 -7.12 14.38
CA THR A 87 -3.09 -5.77 14.07
C THR A 87 -3.41 -5.68 12.58
N PHE A 88 -4.31 -4.77 12.22
CA PHE A 88 -4.39 -4.28 10.86
C PHE A 88 -3.33 -3.21 10.68
N TYR A 89 -2.66 -3.21 9.53
CA TYR A 89 -1.49 -2.36 9.30
C TYR A 89 -1.82 -1.13 8.48
N ASN A 90 -2.60 -1.30 7.42
CA ASN A 90 -2.92 -0.24 6.49
C ASN A 90 -4.36 0.24 6.73
N HIS A 91 -4.48 1.53 7.04
CA HIS A 91 -5.79 2.14 7.28
C HIS A 91 -6.61 2.16 5.99
N THR A 92 -7.93 2.04 6.11
CA THR A 92 -8.84 2.15 4.97
C THR A 92 -8.78 3.56 4.40
N THR A 93 -8.38 3.66 3.14
CA THR A 93 -8.40 4.92 2.39
C THR A 93 -9.84 5.31 2.04
N LEU A 94 -10.15 6.59 2.20
CA LEU A 94 -11.45 7.14 1.82
C LEU A 94 -11.28 8.03 0.59
N ALA A 95 -12.20 7.87 -0.37
CA ALA A 95 -12.22 8.65 -1.59
C ALA A 95 -13.61 9.25 -1.82
N ALA A 96 -13.64 10.52 -2.22
CA ALA A 96 -14.86 11.13 -2.74
C ALA A 96 -14.90 10.96 -4.26
N MET A 97 -16.07 10.63 -4.81
CA MET A 97 -16.26 10.46 -6.25
C MET A 97 -16.78 11.76 -6.88
N VAL A 98 -16.22 12.13 -8.03
CA VAL A 98 -16.70 13.21 -8.91
C VAL A 98 -16.89 12.67 -10.33
N GLY A 99 -17.93 13.11 -11.02
CA GLY A 99 -18.10 12.85 -12.45
C GLY A 99 -17.24 13.80 -13.30
N SER A 100 -16.87 13.40 -14.51
CA SER A 100 -16.15 14.26 -15.47
C SER A 100 -16.99 15.40 -16.04
N ASP A 101 -18.31 15.32 -15.89
CA ASP A 101 -19.31 16.32 -16.26
C ASP A 101 -19.41 17.50 -15.27
N ILE A 102 -18.70 17.43 -14.14
CA ILE A 102 -18.67 18.50 -13.15
C ILE A 102 -18.12 19.81 -13.74
N SER A 103 -18.73 20.94 -13.38
CA SER A 103 -18.20 22.26 -13.77
C SER A 103 -16.83 22.52 -13.13
N ASP A 104 -15.98 23.33 -13.77
CA ASP A 104 -14.66 23.67 -13.21
C ASP A 104 -14.77 24.42 -11.87
N ALA A 105 -15.77 25.28 -11.73
CA ALA A 105 -16.03 26.03 -10.52
C ALA A 105 -16.41 25.10 -9.35
N ASP A 106 -17.30 24.14 -9.59
CA ASP A 106 -17.72 23.19 -8.56
C ASP A 106 -16.59 22.23 -8.19
N LEU A 107 -15.78 21.80 -9.17
CA LEU A 107 -14.62 20.96 -8.92
C LEU A 107 -13.62 21.68 -8.02
N ALA A 108 -13.25 22.92 -8.36
CA ALA A 108 -12.33 23.72 -7.56
C ALA A 108 -12.84 23.97 -6.12
N ALA A 109 -14.14 24.26 -5.98
CA ALA A 109 -14.78 24.45 -4.68
C ALA A 109 -14.76 23.16 -3.83
N LYS A 110 -15.05 22.00 -4.45
CA LYS A 110 -14.97 20.70 -3.79
C LYS A 110 -13.55 20.35 -3.36
N LEU A 111 -12.57 20.49 -4.25
CA LEU A 111 -11.16 20.21 -3.94
C LEU A 111 -10.68 21.08 -2.78
N THR A 112 -11.04 22.36 -2.76
CA THR A 112 -10.69 23.28 -1.67
C THR A 112 -11.32 22.84 -0.34
N THR A 113 -12.61 22.51 -0.37
CA THR A 113 -13.36 22.08 0.82
C THR A 113 -12.81 20.76 1.37
N TRP A 114 -12.54 19.79 0.49
CA TRP A 114 -11.98 18.50 0.88
C TRP A 114 -10.55 18.62 1.40
N ASN A 115 -9.76 19.55 0.86
CA ASN A 115 -8.42 19.80 1.35
C ASN A 115 -8.42 20.27 2.81
N ALA A 116 -9.46 21.04 3.19
CA ALA A 116 -9.68 21.54 4.54
C ALA A 116 -10.19 20.48 5.52
N PHE A 117 -10.61 19.29 5.06
CA PHE A 117 -10.97 18.17 5.93
C PHE A 117 -9.72 17.57 6.56
N GLN A 118 -9.32 18.16 7.70
CA GLN A 118 -8.20 17.73 8.54
C GLN A 118 -8.74 17.63 9.97
N PHE A 119 -8.77 16.42 10.52
CA PHE A 119 -9.28 16.17 11.86
C PHE A 119 -8.17 15.60 12.73
N GLU A 120 -7.74 16.36 13.73
CA GLU A 120 -6.80 15.87 14.74
C GLU A 120 -7.53 14.95 15.72
N ARG A 121 -7.00 13.75 15.92
CA ARG A 121 -7.51 12.76 16.87
C ARG A 121 -6.34 12.00 17.49
N VAL A 122 -6.00 12.34 18.74
CA VAL A 122 -5.00 11.62 19.56
C VAL A 122 -3.62 11.55 18.88
N GLY A 123 -3.15 12.68 18.38
CA GLY A 123 -1.89 12.84 17.66
C GLY A 123 -1.93 12.40 16.19
N LEU A 124 -3.07 11.91 15.69
CA LEU A 124 -3.25 11.52 14.30
C LEU A 124 -4.05 12.57 13.55
N ASN A 125 -3.57 12.97 12.37
CA ASN A 125 -4.32 13.85 11.47
C ASN A 125 -5.09 13.01 10.45
N LEU A 126 -6.40 12.89 10.65
CA LEU A 126 -7.31 12.17 9.76
C LEU A 126 -7.73 13.09 8.62
N ARG A 127 -7.41 12.71 7.39
CA ARG A 127 -7.65 13.52 6.20
C ARG A 127 -7.91 12.63 4.98
N PRO A 128 -8.69 13.09 3.99
CA PRO A 128 -8.87 12.33 2.75
C PRO A 128 -7.59 12.33 1.91
N GLU A 129 -7.21 11.16 1.40
CA GLU A 129 -6.01 10.99 0.56
C GLU A 129 -6.31 10.92 -0.94
N LEU A 130 -7.56 10.60 -1.31
CA LEU A 130 -7.92 10.16 -2.65
C LEU A 130 -9.17 10.87 -3.20
N VAL A 131 -9.18 11.12 -4.50
CA VAL A 131 -10.37 11.50 -5.27
C VAL A 131 -10.56 10.49 -6.40
N ALA A 132 -11.80 10.02 -6.58
CA ALA A 132 -12.17 9.16 -7.69
C ALA A 132 -12.86 9.98 -8.77
N LEU A 133 -12.22 10.11 -9.94
CA LEU A 133 -12.82 10.73 -11.11
C LEU A 133 -13.49 9.66 -11.96
N LYS A 134 -14.81 9.75 -12.09
CA LYS A 134 -15.62 8.85 -12.90
C LYS A 134 -15.96 9.51 -14.23
N ASP A 135 -15.69 8.81 -15.32
CA ASP A 135 -16.15 9.18 -16.64
C ASP A 135 -17.68 9.07 -16.70
N ALA A 136 -18.33 10.22 -16.90
CA ALA A 136 -19.79 10.31 -16.91
C ALA A 136 -20.37 10.04 -18.31
N ASN A 137 -19.69 10.52 -19.36
CA ASN A 137 -20.28 10.66 -20.69
C ASN A 137 -19.44 10.01 -21.81
N GLY A 138 -18.29 9.41 -21.50
CA GLY A 138 -17.37 8.84 -22.49
C GLY A 138 -16.53 9.90 -23.22
N ASP A 139 -16.54 11.15 -22.76
CA ASP A 139 -15.71 12.22 -23.31
C ASP A 139 -14.29 12.12 -22.73
N ALA A 140 -13.41 11.45 -23.48
CA ALA A 140 -12.02 11.25 -23.12
C ALA A 140 -11.26 12.57 -22.90
N ALA A 141 -11.58 13.63 -23.66
CA ALA A 141 -10.88 14.91 -23.55
C ALA A 141 -11.29 15.65 -22.28
N ALA A 142 -12.60 15.71 -21.99
CA ALA A 142 -13.10 16.29 -20.75
C ALA A 142 -12.59 15.51 -19.53
N PHE A 143 -12.64 14.17 -19.57
CA PHE A 143 -12.13 13.31 -18.51
C PHE A 143 -10.64 13.56 -18.23
N ALA A 144 -9.79 13.58 -19.27
CA ALA A 144 -8.36 13.87 -19.13
C ALA A 144 -8.09 15.27 -18.58
N ALA A 145 -8.85 16.27 -19.05
CA ALA A 145 -8.71 17.64 -18.55
C ALA A 145 -9.00 17.74 -17.05
N LYS A 146 -10.10 17.12 -16.57
CA LYS A 146 -10.45 17.09 -15.14
C LYS A 146 -9.44 16.32 -14.32
N ALA A 147 -8.94 15.18 -14.83
CA ALA A 147 -7.90 14.40 -14.16
C ALA A 147 -6.64 15.25 -13.93
N LYS A 148 -6.20 15.95 -14.98
CA LYS A 148 -5.06 16.87 -14.93
C LYS A 148 -5.29 17.99 -13.93
N THR A 149 -6.45 18.65 -13.96
CA THR A 149 -6.78 19.70 -13.00
C THR A 149 -6.65 19.20 -11.56
N ILE A 150 -7.25 18.03 -11.23
CA ILE A 150 -7.17 17.50 -9.86
C ILE A 150 -5.70 17.20 -9.48
N ALA A 151 -4.92 16.61 -10.38
CA ALA A 151 -3.53 16.25 -10.13
C ALA A 151 -2.60 17.47 -9.93
N GLU A 152 -2.85 18.57 -10.65
CA GLU A 152 -2.00 19.77 -10.62
C GLU A 152 -2.44 20.79 -9.54
N THR A 153 -3.73 20.89 -9.25
CA THR A 153 -4.28 21.91 -8.35
C THR A 153 -4.61 21.38 -6.96
N SER A 154 -4.37 20.09 -6.68
CA SER A 154 -4.64 19.50 -5.38
C SER A 154 -3.56 18.50 -4.96
N GLU A 155 -3.52 18.18 -3.67
CA GLU A 155 -2.62 17.16 -3.12
C GLU A 155 -3.22 15.75 -3.15
N PHE A 156 -4.44 15.59 -3.67
CA PHE A 156 -5.14 14.33 -3.69
C PHE A 156 -4.52 13.37 -4.70
N ASN A 157 -4.41 12.11 -4.30
CA ASN A 157 -4.13 11.04 -5.25
C ASN A 157 -5.41 10.72 -6.04
N LEU A 158 -5.26 10.19 -7.24
CA LEU A 158 -6.38 10.01 -8.16
C LEU A 158 -6.68 8.54 -8.41
N VAL A 159 -7.97 8.21 -8.48
CA VAL A 159 -8.47 7.00 -9.13
C VAL A 159 -9.24 7.40 -10.37
N LEU A 160 -8.80 6.91 -11.52
CA LEU A 160 -9.48 7.07 -12.80
C LEU A 160 -10.49 5.93 -12.97
N MET A 161 -11.75 6.25 -13.21
CA MET A 161 -12.81 5.27 -13.42
C MET A 161 -13.49 5.52 -14.77
N SER A 162 -13.10 4.77 -15.79
CA SER A 162 -13.78 4.73 -17.09
C SER A 162 -13.79 3.31 -17.63
N ASP A 163 -14.85 2.95 -18.34
CA ASP A 163 -14.94 1.69 -19.10
C ASP A 163 -14.17 1.79 -20.43
N SER A 164 -13.79 3.00 -20.86
CA SER A 164 -13.03 3.24 -22.09
C SER A 164 -11.52 3.23 -21.84
N ALA A 165 -10.83 2.29 -22.49
CA ALA A 165 -9.37 2.23 -22.45
C ALA A 165 -8.70 3.48 -23.08
N GLU A 166 -9.38 4.13 -24.03
CA GLU A 166 -8.89 5.36 -24.66
C GLU A 166 -8.96 6.55 -23.70
N ALA A 167 -10.08 6.71 -22.99
CA ALA A 167 -10.23 7.74 -21.95
C ALA A 167 -9.24 7.54 -20.81
N MET A 168 -9.04 6.29 -20.37
CA MET A 168 -8.02 5.95 -19.37
C MET A 168 -6.61 6.33 -19.83
N LYS A 169 -6.23 6.03 -21.08
CA LYS A 169 -4.91 6.39 -21.61
C LYS A 169 -4.72 7.90 -21.74
N ALA A 170 -5.77 8.64 -22.09
CA ALA A 170 -5.70 10.09 -22.23
C ALA A 170 -5.50 10.81 -20.88
N ALA A 171 -5.93 10.20 -19.78
CA ALA A 171 -5.92 10.79 -18.44
C ALA A 171 -4.72 10.42 -17.56
N VAL A 172 -3.81 9.57 -18.05
CA VAL A 172 -2.58 9.14 -17.34
C VAL A 172 -1.41 10.07 -17.61
#